data_AF-A0A2E1U7C8-F1
#
_entry.id   AF-A0A2E1U7C8-F1
#
_cell.length_a   1.000
_cell.length_b   1.000
_cell.length_c   1.000
_cell.angle_alpha   90.00
_cell.angle_beta   90.00
_cell.angle_gamma   90.00
#
_symmetry.space_group_name_H-M   'P 1'
#
loop_
_entity.id
_entity.type
_entity.pdbx_description
1 polymer ?
#
loop_
_entity_poly.entity_id
_entity_poly.type
_entity_poly.pdbx_seq_one_letter_code
_entity_poly.pdbx_strand_id
1 'polypeptide(L)'
;MIHSSKFASSSSTTVTGQKLIRMGQPSVCIGVCAVLATSLLVSPAHAVDVDGVITVDNAYGFAFGDVNGITTTSYYGGLRNTSAGEIANGSPVLFTGPTGPGYTNPGIGPELYDLPSLAPPDYMYLIAWSDDSSYQGAIGSFTIGTTTVGTLPNTGWEVFATGIDLDSTAVSDTLTTDPADVQLINDQIAIANANAGNAGTSIGWVDENGVLPNGSIGLGGLAFSTDDNTGGSGGQLPFGAIQGIPSNARWMWYNEDPVNIANPFEASSGGGTDGHKEFLIFRIQVEDVLQQITGCCCWFDDAGIQVQSQLSQADCAALSGVYAGDGVDCENFNCQQITGACCFLKDFGVMWCHNNYTASDCASLPLSTFYPGQSCSDIPCDMEPTLGACCYEDPDLGWTCVETDEIKCLESFGGTWYVGQACAWIDCPPPPPTGACCYEDPDLGTLTCDDNVEEFKCLQVFGGTWYPGLTCIDIADECMDPRGACCFQNPDDGSYDCIDNITEFDCNLYYNGIWTGGATCADVDCCPKLGACCVRDVCVQTTTDSCEEAGGTWMGLGLPCDQADCPEPCVFDVTGDGVVNFSDLLAIINNWGLVCP
;
A
#
# COMPACT_ATOMS: atom_id res chain seq x y z
N MET A 1 -47.94 -72.56 -41.13
CA MET A 1 -49.41 -72.78 -41.23
C MET A 1 -50.05 -72.16 -39.99
N ILE A 2 -51.18 -71.43 -40.16
CA ILE A 2 -52.30 -71.26 -39.19
C ILE A 2 -51.90 -70.69 -37.79
N HIS A 3 -52.20 -69.42 -37.45
CA HIS A 3 -53.42 -68.97 -36.71
C HIS A 3 -53.62 -69.68 -35.33
N SER A 4 -54.04 -69.10 -34.20
CA SER A 4 -54.67 -67.81 -33.81
C SER A 4 -54.76 -67.74 -32.25
N SER A 5 -55.09 -66.65 -31.54
CA SER A 5 -55.08 -65.19 -31.79
C SER A 5 -55.57 -64.38 -30.57
N LYS A 6 -55.10 -63.13 -30.41
CA LYS A 6 -55.75 -61.97 -29.71
C LYS A 6 -55.75 -61.93 -28.15
N PHE A 7 -55.39 -60.81 -27.49
CA PHE A 7 -55.97 -59.43 -27.44
C PHE A 7 -57.36 -59.41 -26.75
N ALA A 8 -57.78 -58.45 -25.91
CA ALA A 8 -57.27 -57.12 -25.49
C ALA A 8 -57.80 -56.81 -24.04
N SER A 9 -57.88 -55.62 -23.42
CA SER A 9 -57.70 -54.19 -23.80
C SER A 9 -57.55 -53.33 -22.51
N SER A 10 -56.68 -52.30 -22.47
CA SER A 10 -57.00 -50.84 -22.44
C SER A 10 -57.88 -50.29 -21.28
N SER A 11 -57.80 -49.05 -20.78
CA SER A 11 -56.78 -47.97 -20.73
C SER A 11 -57.44 -46.73 -20.06
N SER A 12 -56.67 -45.80 -19.47
CA SER A 12 -57.00 -44.35 -19.24
C SER A 12 -58.38 -43.98 -18.64
N THR A 13 -58.50 -43.21 -17.55
CA THR A 13 -58.40 -41.73 -17.57
C THR A 13 -58.60 -41.14 -16.16
N THR A 14 -57.82 -40.09 -15.86
CA THR A 14 -57.99 -38.94 -14.95
C THR A 14 -59.34 -38.73 -14.22
N VAL A 15 -59.30 -38.32 -12.94
CA VAL A 15 -59.99 -37.10 -12.42
C VAL A 15 -59.57 -36.74 -10.97
N THR A 16 -59.58 -35.43 -10.74
CA THR A 16 -59.15 -34.61 -9.61
C THR A 16 -59.84 -34.85 -8.25
N GLY A 17 -59.01 -34.88 -7.19
CA GLY A 17 -59.15 -34.27 -5.85
C GLY A 17 -60.50 -34.04 -5.14
N GLN A 18 -60.52 -34.37 -3.84
CA GLN A 18 -61.38 -33.70 -2.85
C GLN A 18 -60.72 -33.60 -1.46
N LYS A 19 -61.14 -32.58 -0.70
CA LYS A 19 -60.50 -32.06 0.52
C LYS A 19 -61.46 -32.21 1.72
N LEU A 20 -60.99 -32.71 2.87
CA LEU A 20 -61.76 -32.68 4.12
C LEU A 20 -60.88 -32.28 5.32
N ILE A 21 -61.45 -31.53 6.26
CA ILE A 21 -60.78 -30.92 7.43
C ILE A 21 -61.61 -31.25 8.69
N ARG A 22 -60.95 -31.48 9.84
CA ARG A 22 -61.33 -31.36 11.29
C ARG A 22 -60.70 -32.51 12.11
N MET A 23 -60.30 -32.41 13.38
CA MET A 23 -60.14 -31.30 14.35
C MET A 23 -59.30 -31.80 15.58
N GLY A 24 -58.37 -30.97 16.11
CA GLY A 24 -58.04 -30.78 17.55
C GLY A 24 -57.51 -31.90 18.49
N GLN A 25 -56.19 -31.89 18.76
CA GLN A 25 -55.46 -31.94 20.07
C GLN A 25 -55.64 -33.10 21.10
N PRO A 26 -54.71 -33.32 22.07
CA PRO A 26 -53.35 -32.75 22.27
C PRO A 26 -52.19 -33.76 22.57
N SER A 27 -50.96 -33.24 22.43
CA SER A 27 -49.65 -33.59 23.05
C SER A 27 -49.42 -34.90 23.84
N VAL A 28 -48.45 -35.71 23.37
CA VAL A 28 -47.17 -36.01 24.08
C VAL A 28 -46.09 -36.29 23.01
N CYS A 29 -45.02 -35.49 22.98
CA CYS A 29 -43.80 -35.81 22.21
C CYS A 29 -42.64 -36.06 23.17
N ILE A 30 -42.11 -37.29 23.17
CA ILE A 30 -40.79 -37.59 23.73
C ILE A 30 -39.79 -37.41 22.58
N GLY A 31 -38.79 -36.56 22.78
CA GLY A 31 -37.85 -36.20 21.74
C GLY A 31 -36.87 -37.32 21.42
N VAL A 32 -36.64 -37.53 20.13
CA VAL A 32 -35.41 -38.14 19.61
C VAL A 32 -34.85 -37.14 18.61
N CYS A 33 -33.74 -36.49 18.95
CA CYS A 33 -33.02 -35.64 18.01
C CYS A 33 -32.37 -36.54 16.95
N ALA A 34 -32.99 -36.64 15.78
CA ALA A 34 -32.30 -37.09 14.58
C ALA A 34 -31.38 -35.95 14.13
N VAL A 35 -30.09 -36.06 14.46
CA VAL A 35 -29.07 -35.21 13.84
C VAL A 35 -29.02 -35.57 12.37
N LEU A 36 -29.50 -34.67 11.52
CA LEU A 36 -29.22 -34.71 10.08
C LEU A 36 -27.75 -34.39 9.89
N ALA A 37 -26.91 -35.42 9.94
CA ALA A 37 -25.57 -35.35 9.39
C ALA A 37 -25.72 -35.18 7.87
N THR A 38 -25.69 -33.93 7.41
CA THR A 38 -25.37 -33.62 6.02
C THR A 38 -23.98 -34.18 5.76
N SER A 39 -23.93 -35.28 5.02
CA SER A 39 -22.68 -35.86 4.53
C SER A 39 -21.91 -34.78 3.78
N LEU A 40 -20.77 -34.37 4.35
CA LEU A 40 -19.74 -33.65 3.61
C LEU A 40 -19.43 -34.48 2.36
N LEU A 41 -19.68 -33.90 1.20
CA LEU A 41 -19.17 -34.44 -0.05
C LEU A 41 -17.67 -34.15 -0.04
N VAL A 42 -16.89 -35.13 0.38
CA VAL A 42 -15.45 -35.14 0.14
C VAL A 42 -15.28 -34.99 -1.38
N SER A 43 -14.66 -33.88 -1.80
CA SER A 43 -14.29 -33.68 -3.20
C SER A 43 -13.44 -34.86 -3.65
N PRO A 44 -13.66 -35.45 -4.84
CA PRO A 44 -12.80 -36.52 -5.31
C PRO A 44 -11.37 -35.99 -5.37
N ALA A 45 -10.46 -36.66 -4.68
CA ALA A 45 -9.07 -36.23 -4.59
C ALA A 45 -8.50 -36.19 -6.02
N HIS A 46 -8.03 -35.01 -6.43
CA HIS A 46 -7.55 -34.80 -7.78
C HIS A 46 -6.20 -35.49 -7.96
N ALA A 47 -5.98 -36.08 -9.13
CA ALA A 47 -4.72 -36.72 -9.45
C ALA A 47 -3.59 -35.67 -9.56
N VAL A 48 -2.40 -36.01 -9.07
CA VAL A 48 -1.26 -35.09 -8.93
C VAL A 48 -0.09 -35.54 -9.80
N ASP A 49 0.56 -34.58 -10.45
CA ASP A 49 1.79 -34.77 -11.23
C ASP A 49 2.98 -34.94 -10.27
N VAL A 50 3.83 -35.94 -10.51
CA VAL A 50 4.94 -36.28 -9.59
C VAL A 50 6.23 -36.55 -10.37
N ASP A 51 7.25 -35.73 -10.16
CA ASP A 51 8.61 -36.03 -10.65
C ASP A 51 9.37 -36.83 -9.59
N GLY A 52 9.76 -38.07 -9.90
CA GLY A 52 10.57 -38.91 -9.01
C GLY A 52 12.05 -38.90 -9.40
N VAL A 53 12.97 -38.56 -8.50
CA VAL A 53 14.41 -38.84 -8.68
C VAL A 53 14.79 -39.97 -7.73
N ILE A 54 15.14 -41.13 -8.26
CA ILE A 54 15.35 -42.36 -7.48
C ILE A 54 16.67 -42.99 -7.89
N THR A 55 17.34 -43.66 -6.95
CA THR A 55 18.39 -44.62 -7.26
C THR A 55 18.51 -45.67 -6.16
N VAL A 56 19.04 -46.84 -6.53
CA VAL A 56 19.23 -47.99 -5.65
C VAL A 56 20.56 -48.62 -6.00
N ASP A 57 21.21 -49.25 -5.01
CA ASP A 57 22.42 -50.03 -5.27
C ASP A 57 22.16 -51.20 -6.24
N ASN A 58 23.11 -51.42 -7.14
CA ASN A 58 23.04 -52.30 -8.31
C ASN A 58 21.71 -52.30 -9.11
N ALA A 59 20.70 -53.09 -8.74
CA ALA A 59 19.54 -53.34 -9.58
C ALA A 59 18.21 -52.99 -8.92
N TYR A 60 17.34 -52.32 -9.67
CA TYR A 60 15.99 -51.98 -9.22
C TYR A 60 15.05 -51.72 -10.39
N GLY A 61 13.74 -51.67 -10.13
CA GLY A 61 12.76 -51.14 -11.06
C GLY A 61 11.70 -50.36 -10.31
N PHE A 62 11.10 -49.38 -10.97
CA PHE A 62 10.13 -48.47 -10.38
C PHE A 62 8.77 -48.58 -11.07
N ALA A 63 7.70 -48.51 -10.28
CA ALA A 63 6.33 -48.62 -10.75
C ALA A 63 5.36 -47.76 -9.93
N PHE A 64 4.16 -47.57 -10.48
CA PHE A 64 2.99 -47.08 -9.75
C PHE A 64 1.79 -48.00 -9.98
N GLY A 65 0.84 -48.00 -9.06
CA GLY A 65 -0.35 -48.86 -9.14
C GLY A 65 -1.30 -48.66 -7.95
N ASP A 66 -2.37 -49.45 -7.90
CA ASP A 66 -3.25 -49.46 -6.73
C ASP A 66 -2.73 -50.43 -5.66
N VAL A 67 -3.39 -50.50 -4.50
CA VAL A 67 -3.01 -51.38 -3.38
C VAL A 67 -2.82 -52.86 -3.78
N ASN A 68 -3.47 -53.33 -4.84
CA ASN A 68 -3.39 -54.71 -5.33
C ASN A 68 -2.20 -54.95 -6.27
N GLY A 69 -1.53 -53.89 -6.74
CA GLY A 69 -0.31 -53.95 -7.52
C GLY A 69 -0.33 -53.13 -8.81
N ILE A 70 0.53 -53.54 -9.75
CA ILE A 70 0.98 -52.74 -10.90
C ILE A 70 0.62 -53.38 -12.24
N THR A 71 0.83 -52.63 -13.33
CA THR A 71 0.55 -53.07 -14.70
C THR A 71 1.82 -53.04 -15.56
N THR A 72 1.83 -53.76 -16.69
CA THR A 72 2.93 -53.71 -17.67
C THR A 72 3.14 -52.33 -18.30
N THR A 73 2.18 -51.41 -18.14
CA THR A 73 2.25 -50.01 -18.59
C THR A 73 2.60 -49.02 -17.48
N SER A 74 2.52 -49.43 -16.21
CA SER A 74 2.88 -48.61 -15.05
C SER A 74 4.16 -49.06 -14.35
N TYR A 75 4.78 -50.15 -14.83
CA TYR A 75 6.15 -50.54 -14.51
C TYR A 75 7.11 -49.97 -15.57
N TYR A 76 8.15 -49.24 -15.14
CA TYR A 76 9.20 -48.76 -16.05
C TYR A 76 10.22 -49.86 -16.40
N GLY A 77 10.12 -51.03 -15.77
CA GLY A 77 11.04 -52.16 -15.93
C GLY A 77 12.23 -52.09 -14.98
N GLY A 78 12.85 -53.24 -14.73
CA GLY A 78 14.11 -53.34 -14.00
C GLY A 78 15.27 -52.77 -14.82
N LEU A 79 16.18 -52.10 -14.12
CA LEU A 79 17.46 -51.61 -14.57
C LEU A 79 18.59 -52.15 -13.70
N ARG A 80 19.82 -52.11 -14.23
CA ARG A 80 21.05 -52.49 -13.54
C ARG A 80 22.11 -51.42 -13.71
N ASN A 81 22.45 -50.80 -12.59
CA ASN A 81 23.69 -50.08 -12.37
C ASN A 81 24.80 -51.13 -12.13
N THR A 82 25.85 -51.09 -12.95
CA THR A 82 26.98 -52.04 -12.88
C THR A 82 28.21 -51.42 -12.20
N SER A 83 28.08 -50.16 -11.79
CA SER A 83 29.09 -49.38 -11.11
C SER A 83 28.46 -48.30 -10.24
N ALA A 84 29.09 -47.98 -9.11
CA ALA A 84 28.75 -46.85 -8.25
C ALA A 84 28.67 -45.49 -8.98
N GLY A 85 29.30 -45.39 -10.16
CA GLY A 85 29.25 -44.19 -10.99
C GLY A 85 27.92 -43.98 -11.71
N GLU A 86 27.17 -45.05 -12.00
CA GLU A 86 25.83 -44.94 -12.59
C GLU A 86 24.80 -44.44 -11.56
N ILE A 87 25.09 -44.63 -10.26
CA ILE A 87 24.29 -44.13 -9.13
C ILE A 87 24.66 -42.68 -8.77
N ALA A 88 25.96 -42.36 -8.67
CA ALA A 88 26.42 -41.15 -7.97
C ALA A 88 27.16 -40.09 -8.82
N ASN A 89 27.59 -40.37 -10.06
CA ASN A 89 28.53 -39.49 -10.79
C ASN A 89 27.89 -38.58 -11.86
N GLY A 90 26.70 -38.05 -11.59
CA GLY A 90 25.97 -37.26 -12.57
C GLY A 90 24.74 -36.56 -12.00
N SER A 91 24.16 -35.68 -12.80
CA SER A 91 22.84 -35.11 -12.55
C SER A 91 21.75 -36.10 -12.99
N PRO A 92 20.51 -35.98 -12.48
CA PRO A 92 19.43 -36.91 -12.82
C PRO A 92 19.18 -37.03 -14.32
N VAL A 93 18.87 -38.24 -14.79
CA VAL A 93 18.63 -38.53 -16.22
C VAL A 93 17.24 -39.13 -16.41
N LEU A 94 16.46 -38.53 -17.31
CA LEU A 94 15.10 -38.98 -17.61
C LEU A 94 15.07 -40.44 -18.08
N PHE A 95 14.43 -41.31 -17.30
CA PHE A 95 14.29 -42.73 -17.56
C PHE A 95 12.90 -43.04 -18.12
N THR A 96 12.86 -43.49 -19.37
CA THR A 96 11.61 -43.88 -20.07
C THR A 96 11.52 -45.40 -20.27
N GLY A 97 12.27 -46.16 -19.47
CA GLY A 97 12.46 -47.61 -19.59
C GLY A 97 13.87 -48.00 -20.04
N PRO A 98 14.28 -49.26 -19.82
CA PRO A 98 15.64 -49.72 -20.09
C PRO A 98 15.99 -49.69 -21.59
N THR A 99 17.12 -49.05 -21.94
CA THR A 99 17.56 -48.95 -23.34
C THR A 99 18.59 -50.02 -23.72
N GLY A 100 18.15 -51.05 -24.43
CA GLY A 100 19.03 -52.02 -25.08
C GLY A 100 19.37 -53.28 -24.25
N PRO A 101 20.18 -54.20 -24.82
CA PRO A 101 20.51 -55.46 -24.17
C PRO A 101 21.44 -55.23 -22.98
N GLY A 102 20.96 -55.52 -21.78
CA GLY A 102 21.69 -55.28 -20.54
C GLY A 102 20.93 -54.49 -19.48
N TYR A 103 19.76 -53.92 -19.84
CA TYR A 103 18.90 -53.16 -18.93
C TYR A 103 19.66 -52.08 -18.14
N THR A 104 20.61 -51.41 -18.78
CA THR A 104 21.47 -50.42 -18.12
C THR A 104 20.78 -49.06 -17.99
N ASN A 105 21.16 -48.29 -16.97
CA ASN A 105 20.84 -46.86 -16.89
C ASN A 105 21.32 -46.14 -18.17
N PRO A 106 20.49 -45.29 -18.81
CA PRO A 106 20.90 -44.48 -19.97
C PRO A 106 21.88 -43.35 -19.64
N GLY A 107 22.13 -43.08 -18.36
CA GLY A 107 22.96 -42.00 -17.81
C GLY A 107 24.13 -42.47 -16.96
N ILE A 108 24.67 -41.55 -16.15
CA ILE A 108 25.73 -41.77 -15.15
C ILE A 108 25.35 -41.14 -13.80
N GLY A 109 24.07 -41.21 -13.45
CA GLY A 109 23.49 -40.59 -12.26
C GLY A 109 22.05 -41.09 -12.07
N PRO A 110 21.38 -40.65 -10.99
CA PRO A 110 20.09 -41.21 -10.58
C PRO A 110 19.02 -41.01 -11.66
N GLU A 111 18.07 -41.94 -11.69
CA GLU A 111 17.01 -41.93 -12.68
C GLU A 111 15.90 -40.93 -12.30
N LEU A 112 15.55 -40.07 -13.26
CA LEU A 112 14.42 -39.16 -13.17
C LEU A 112 13.21 -39.80 -13.87
N TYR A 113 12.11 -39.94 -13.15
CA TYR A 113 10.84 -40.48 -13.61
C TYR A 113 9.80 -39.37 -13.69
N ASP A 114 9.39 -39.05 -14.92
CA ASP A 114 8.20 -38.26 -15.23
C ASP A 114 6.99 -39.21 -15.07
N LEU A 115 6.25 -39.07 -13.96
CA LEU A 115 5.10 -39.92 -13.63
C LEU A 115 3.80 -39.26 -14.11
N PRO A 116 2.87 -40.03 -14.70
CA PRO A 116 1.54 -39.51 -15.01
C PRO A 116 0.81 -39.14 -13.72
N SER A 117 -0.22 -38.30 -13.84
CA SER A 117 -0.97 -37.84 -12.66
C SER A 117 -1.55 -39.01 -11.86
N LEU A 118 -1.04 -39.22 -10.64
CA LEU A 118 -1.38 -40.34 -9.75
C LEU A 118 -2.55 -39.98 -8.83
N ALA A 119 -3.43 -40.93 -8.52
CA ALA A 119 -4.48 -40.69 -7.53
C ALA A 119 -3.91 -40.85 -6.10
N PRO A 120 -4.32 -40.06 -5.10
CA PRO A 120 -3.82 -40.20 -3.73
C PRO A 120 -3.90 -41.60 -3.09
N PRO A 121 -4.91 -42.46 -3.34
CA PRO A 121 -4.90 -43.83 -2.81
C PRO A 121 -3.94 -44.79 -3.53
N ASP A 122 -3.34 -44.38 -4.65
CA ASP A 122 -2.34 -45.18 -5.38
C ASP A 122 -1.03 -45.26 -4.58
N TYR A 123 -0.22 -46.27 -4.92
CA TYR A 123 1.10 -46.50 -4.34
C TYR A 123 2.19 -46.35 -5.40
N MET A 124 3.31 -45.77 -4.98
CA MET A 124 4.58 -45.85 -5.70
C MET A 124 5.36 -47.06 -5.16
N TYR A 125 5.82 -47.93 -6.06
CA TYR A 125 6.49 -49.18 -5.77
C TYR A 125 7.92 -49.17 -6.27
N LEU A 126 8.86 -49.47 -5.39
CA LEU A 126 10.27 -49.61 -5.70
C LEU A 126 10.69 -51.06 -5.46
N ILE A 127 10.97 -51.78 -6.55
CA ILE A 127 11.37 -53.18 -6.56
C ILE A 127 12.90 -53.19 -6.59
N ALA A 128 13.57 -53.60 -5.53
CA ALA A 128 15.02 -53.48 -5.36
C ALA A 128 15.68 -54.84 -5.15
N TRP A 129 16.82 -55.08 -5.76
CA TRP A 129 17.60 -56.31 -5.59
C TRP A 129 18.61 -56.09 -4.48
N SER A 130 18.81 -57.12 -3.66
CA SER A 130 19.91 -57.11 -2.70
C SER A 130 21.27 -57.27 -3.39
N ASP A 131 22.34 -56.83 -2.72
CA ASP A 131 23.73 -56.99 -3.17
C ASP A 131 24.41 -58.14 -2.41
N ASP A 132 25.30 -58.85 -3.11
CA ASP A 132 25.99 -60.06 -2.62
C ASP A 132 27.42 -59.78 -2.07
N SER A 133 27.90 -58.53 -2.06
CA SER A 133 29.34 -58.23 -2.10
C SER A 133 29.87 -57.07 -1.27
N SER A 134 29.12 -55.97 -1.15
CA SER A 134 29.58 -54.63 -0.77
C SER A 134 28.54 -53.90 0.08
N TYR A 135 27.57 -53.23 -0.55
CA TYR A 135 26.56 -52.38 0.08
C TYR A 135 25.22 -52.52 -0.63
N GLN A 136 24.16 -52.08 0.04
CA GLN A 136 22.83 -51.96 -0.54
C GLN A 136 22.10 -50.75 0.04
N GLY A 137 21.02 -50.34 -0.63
CA GLY A 137 20.17 -49.25 -0.17
C GLY A 137 19.33 -48.67 -1.30
N ALA A 138 18.17 -48.14 -0.96
CA ALA A 138 17.35 -47.30 -1.83
C ALA A 138 17.35 -45.86 -1.32
N ILE A 139 17.38 -44.87 -2.21
CA ILE A 139 17.18 -43.46 -1.86
C ILE A 139 16.41 -42.77 -2.99
N GLY A 140 15.57 -41.80 -2.64
CA GLY A 140 14.82 -41.08 -3.64
C GLY A 140 14.26 -39.75 -3.16
N SER A 141 13.59 -39.08 -4.09
CA SER A 141 12.79 -37.91 -3.83
C SER A 141 11.62 -37.80 -4.80
N PHE A 142 10.54 -37.18 -4.35
CA PHE A 142 9.36 -36.89 -5.15
C PHE A 142 9.09 -35.39 -5.12
N THR A 143 8.83 -34.80 -6.29
CA THR A 143 8.51 -33.38 -6.44
C THR A 143 7.09 -33.24 -6.96
N ILE A 144 6.28 -32.43 -6.29
CA ILE A 144 4.95 -32.05 -6.75
C ILE A 144 4.90 -30.52 -6.82
N GLY A 145 4.66 -29.98 -8.02
CA GLY A 145 4.77 -28.54 -8.30
C GLY A 145 6.20 -28.03 -8.09
N THR A 146 6.44 -27.34 -6.97
CA THR A 146 7.76 -26.81 -6.60
C THR A 146 8.35 -27.41 -5.32
N THR A 147 7.63 -28.31 -4.65
CA THR A 147 8.05 -28.87 -3.36
C THR A 147 8.57 -30.28 -3.55
N THR A 148 9.80 -30.53 -3.10
CA THR A 148 10.46 -31.85 -3.18
C THR A 148 10.62 -32.44 -1.78
N VAL A 149 10.17 -33.68 -1.60
CA VAL A 149 10.40 -34.48 -0.39
C VAL A 149 11.33 -35.65 -0.69
N GLY A 150 12.22 -35.98 0.24
CA GLY A 150 13.12 -37.13 0.13
C GLY A 150 12.53 -38.40 0.75
N THR A 151 13.22 -39.53 0.62
CA THR A 151 13.05 -40.68 1.49
C THR A 151 13.40 -40.28 2.94
N LEU A 152 12.40 -40.21 3.82
CA LEU A 152 12.55 -39.73 5.20
C LEU A 152 11.85 -40.70 6.18
N PRO A 153 12.29 -40.82 7.44
CA PRO A 153 11.58 -41.61 8.46
C PRO A 153 10.26 -40.97 8.90
N ASN A 154 9.30 -41.77 9.36
CA ASN A 154 7.96 -41.42 9.86
C ASN A 154 7.02 -40.87 8.76
N THR A 155 7.01 -41.53 7.59
CA THR A 155 6.40 -41.00 6.35
C THR A 155 5.52 -41.97 5.57
N GLY A 156 5.17 -43.12 6.15
CA GLY A 156 4.35 -44.14 5.46
C GLY A 156 5.12 -45.03 4.48
N TRP A 157 6.46 -44.96 4.44
CA TRP A 157 7.27 -45.97 3.76
C TRP A 157 7.13 -47.33 4.46
N GLU A 158 6.88 -48.37 3.66
CA GLU A 158 6.83 -49.76 4.08
C GLU A 158 7.71 -50.61 3.16
N VAL A 159 8.19 -51.75 3.66
CA VAL A 159 8.93 -52.74 2.85
C VAL A 159 8.37 -54.15 3.02
N PHE A 160 8.37 -54.92 1.93
CA PHE A 160 8.16 -56.35 1.94
C PHE A 160 9.41 -57.07 1.45
N ALA A 161 9.94 -57.93 2.31
CA ALA A 161 11.02 -58.87 2.01
C ALA A 161 10.40 -60.15 1.42
N THR A 162 10.75 -60.48 0.17
CA THR A 162 10.07 -61.54 -0.60
C THR A 162 10.65 -62.94 -0.38
N GLY A 163 11.89 -63.04 0.10
CA GLY A 163 12.64 -64.30 0.18
C GLY A 163 12.92 -64.97 -1.17
N ILE A 164 12.80 -64.22 -2.29
CA ILE A 164 13.09 -64.72 -3.64
C ILE A 164 14.43 -64.16 -4.11
N ASP A 165 15.43 -65.03 -4.12
CA ASP A 165 16.79 -64.76 -4.59
C ASP A 165 16.79 -64.32 -6.06
N LEU A 166 17.31 -63.12 -6.31
CA LEU A 166 17.57 -62.55 -7.63
C LEU A 166 18.90 -61.79 -7.53
N ASP A 167 19.88 -62.18 -8.35
CA ASP A 167 21.23 -61.59 -8.34
C ASP A 167 21.28 -60.35 -9.25
N SER A 168 21.63 -59.20 -8.67
CA SER A 168 21.74 -57.91 -9.37
C SER A 168 22.81 -57.88 -10.49
N THR A 169 23.71 -58.87 -10.55
CA THR A 169 24.69 -59.08 -11.62
C THR A 169 24.21 -60.05 -12.72
N ALA A 170 23.13 -60.80 -12.47
CA ALA A 170 22.62 -61.83 -13.38
C ALA A 170 21.61 -61.28 -14.39
N VAL A 171 21.83 -61.55 -15.69
CA VAL A 171 20.97 -61.01 -16.75
C VAL A 171 19.58 -61.64 -16.80
N SER A 172 19.46 -62.87 -16.30
CA SER A 172 18.21 -63.62 -16.16
C SER A 172 17.29 -63.12 -15.05
N ASP A 173 17.84 -62.35 -14.11
CA ASP A 173 17.21 -62.08 -12.81
C ASP A 173 16.63 -60.66 -12.78
N THR A 174 16.79 -59.90 -13.86
CA THR A 174 16.17 -58.58 -14.05
C THR A 174 14.72 -58.74 -14.49
N LEU A 175 13.80 -58.27 -13.65
CA LEU A 175 12.36 -58.27 -13.90
C LEU A 175 12.05 -57.18 -14.92
N THR A 176 11.38 -57.55 -16.00
CA THR A 176 11.09 -56.67 -17.14
C THR A 176 9.62 -56.26 -17.16
N THR A 177 9.22 -55.50 -18.18
CA THR A 177 7.79 -55.23 -18.45
C THR A 177 7.05 -56.43 -19.07
N ASP A 178 7.67 -57.62 -19.14
CA ASP A 178 6.98 -58.85 -19.53
C ASP A 178 5.83 -59.16 -18.55
N PRO A 179 4.64 -59.58 -19.04
CA PRO A 179 3.52 -59.95 -18.19
C PRO A 179 3.84 -61.01 -17.11
N ALA A 180 4.82 -61.90 -17.32
CA ALA A 180 5.21 -62.90 -16.33
C ALA A 180 5.95 -62.28 -15.13
N ASP A 181 6.86 -61.34 -15.40
CA ASP A 181 7.64 -60.64 -14.37
C ASP A 181 6.74 -59.71 -13.55
N VAL A 182 5.83 -58.99 -14.22
CA VAL A 182 4.80 -58.16 -13.57
C VAL A 182 3.83 -59.00 -12.74
N GLN A 183 3.47 -60.19 -13.20
CA GLN A 183 2.64 -61.11 -12.40
C GLN A 183 3.38 -61.59 -11.15
N LEU A 184 4.69 -61.88 -11.23
CA LEU A 184 5.50 -62.25 -10.07
C LEU A 184 5.52 -61.14 -9.01
N ILE A 185 5.70 -59.87 -9.43
CA ILE A 185 5.65 -58.71 -8.52
C ILE A 185 4.27 -58.61 -7.86
N ASN A 186 3.19 -58.72 -8.63
CA ASN A 186 1.82 -58.65 -8.11
C ASN A 186 1.47 -59.81 -7.16
N ASP A 187 1.99 -61.01 -7.41
CA ASP A 187 1.84 -62.16 -6.51
C ASP A 187 2.54 -61.89 -5.16
N GLN A 188 3.71 -61.24 -5.15
CA GLN A 188 4.37 -60.81 -3.91
C GLN A 188 3.59 -59.70 -3.18
N ILE A 189 3.08 -58.69 -3.91
CA ILE A 189 2.23 -57.64 -3.33
C ILE A 189 0.97 -58.25 -2.68
N ALA A 190 0.36 -59.25 -3.31
CA ALA A 190 -0.79 -59.97 -2.75
C ALA A 190 -0.45 -60.78 -1.49
N ILE A 191 0.72 -61.43 -1.43
CA ILE A 191 1.23 -62.11 -0.23
C ILE A 191 1.45 -61.11 0.90
N ALA A 192 2.08 -59.97 0.60
CA ALA A 192 2.37 -58.93 1.57
C ALA A 192 1.10 -58.30 2.15
N ASN A 193 0.12 -57.97 1.30
CA ASN A 193 -1.21 -57.47 1.70
C ASN A 193 -1.98 -58.47 2.57
N ALA A 194 -1.74 -59.77 2.42
CA ALA A 194 -2.35 -60.80 3.26
C ALA A 194 -1.71 -60.91 4.66
N ASN A 195 -0.66 -60.14 4.96
CA ASN A 195 0.21 -60.30 6.14
C ASN A 195 0.74 -61.75 6.21
N ALA A 196 1.23 -62.24 5.06
CA ALA A 196 1.69 -63.59 4.86
C ALA A 196 3.11 -63.60 4.27
N GLY A 197 3.72 -64.79 4.27
CA GLY A 197 5.08 -64.98 3.79
C GLY A 197 5.64 -66.32 4.25
N ASN A 198 6.78 -66.72 3.70
CA ASN A 198 7.51 -67.92 4.11
C ASN A 198 8.67 -67.57 5.06
N ALA A 199 9.47 -68.55 5.47
CA ALA A 199 10.76 -68.26 6.10
C ALA A 199 11.64 -67.46 5.11
N GLY A 200 12.35 -66.44 5.61
CA GLY A 200 13.10 -65.49 4.77
C GLY A 200 12.24 -64.36 4.19
N THR A 201 11.07 -64.06 4.78
CA THR A 201 10.22 -62.92 4.39
C THR A 201 9.88 -62.07 5.62
N SER A 202 9.43 -60.83 5.42
CA SER A 202 8.96 -59.95 6.50
C SER A 202 7.55 -60.31 7.02
N ILE A 203 6.88 -61.29 6.40
CA ILE A 203 5.49 -61.72 6.68
C ILE A 203 4.49 -60.56 6.56
N GLY A 204 4.65 -59.77 5.50
CA GLY A 204 3.82 -58.61 5.18
C GLY A 204 4.62 -57.31 5.13
N TRP A 205 3.94 -56.22 4.80
CA TRP A 205 4.51 -54.88 4.77
C TRP A 205 4.95 -54.45 6.17
N VAL A 206 6.24 -54.25 6.40
CA VAL A 206 6.75 -53.75 7.68
C VAL A 206 7.17 -52.29 7.57
N ASP A 207 6.74 -51.49 8.52
CA ASP A 207 7.19 -50.11 8.72
C ASP A 207 8.55 -50.07 9.43
N GLU A 208 9.00 -48.85 9.77
CA GLU A 208 10.23 -48.60 10.53
C GLU A 208 10.23 -49.07 11.99
N ASN A 209 9.07 -49.47 12.51
CA ASN A 209 8.90 -50.06 13.84
C ASN A 209 8.80 -51.60 13.79
N GLY A 210 8.84 -52.21 12.60
CA GLY A 210 8.59 -53.64 12.40
C GLY A 210 7.11 -54.03 12.53
N VAL A 211 6.21 -53.07 12.33
CA VAL A 211 4.76 -53.20 12.50
C VAL A 211 4.08 -53.27 11.13
N LEU A 212 3.08 -54.15 11.04
CA LEU A 212 2.22 -54.36 9.88
C LEU A 212 1.06 -53.33 9.85
N PRO A 213 0.45 -53.03 8.69
CA PRO A 213 -0.69 -52.10 8.57
C PRO A 213 -1.88 -52.40 9.50
N ASN A 214 -1.99 -53.63 9.98
CA ASN A 214 -3.04 -54.09 10.90
C ASN A 214 -2.68 -53.91 12.40
N GLY A 215 -1.51 -53.34 12.72
CA GLY A 215 -0.99 -53.13 14.08
C GLY A 215 -0.34 -54.36 14.74
N SER A 216 -0.15 -55.46 14.00
CA SER A 216 0.60 -56.64 14.48
C SER A 216 2.10 -56.55 14.14
N ILE A 217 2.95 -57.29 14.84
CA ILE A 217 4.41 -57.28 14.61
C ILE A 217 4.75 -58.23 13.45
N GLY A 218 5.49 -57.74 12.46
CA GLY A 218 6.03 -58.54 11.35
C GLY A 218 7.35 -59.23 11.71
N LEU A 219 8.11 -59.63 10.70
CA LEU A 219 9.53 -59.97 10.85
C LEU A 219 10.39 -58.84 10.27
N GLY A 220 11.48 -58.54 10.97
CA GLY A 220 12.35 -57.42 10.64
C GLY A 220 11.67 -56.05 10.77
N GLY A 221 12.16 -55.07 10.01
CA GLY A 221 11.61 -53.72 9.91
C GLY A 221 12.32 -52.88 8.85
N LEU A 222 11.72 -51.77 8.44
CA LEU A 222 12.36 -50.79 7.56
C LEU A 222 13.42 -49.99 8.34
N ALA A 223 14.66 -50.00 7.87
CA ALA A 223 15.72 -49.19 8.44
C ALA A 223 16.01 -47.97 7.56
N PHE A 224 16.30 -46.83 8.20
CA PHE A 224 16.81 -45.63 7.55
C PHE A 224 18.27 -45.36 7.98
N SER A 225 19.07 -44.77 7.09
CA SER A 225 20.45 -44.41 7.39
C SER A 225 20.54 -43.32 8.46
N THR A 226 21.55 -43.40 9.31
CA THR A 226 21.87 -42.37 10.31
C THR A 226 22.28 -41.06 9.61
N ASP A 227 23.25 -41.20 8.69
CA ASP A 227 23.75 -40.15 7.80
C ASP A 227 22.70 -39.75 6.75
N ASP A 228 22.72 -38.48 6.34
CA ASP A 228 21.84 -37.91 5.31
C ASP A 228 22.55 -37.74 3.95
N ASN A 229 21.79 -37.31 2.95
CA ASN A 229 22.27 -37.03 1.59
C ASN A 229 23.20 -35.79 1.49
N THR A 230 23.89 -35.40 2.57
CA THR A 230 25.07 -34.52 2.51
C THR A 230 26.38 -35.28 2.28
N GLY A 231 26.37 -36.62 2.34
CA GLY A 231 27.57 -37.45 2.22
C GLY A 231 28.41 -37.45 3.51
N GLY A 232 27.73 -37.51 4.66
CA GLY A 232 28.33 -37.43 5.99
C GLY A 232 29.45 -38.44 6.25
N SER A 233 30.39 -38.06 7.11
CA SER A 233 31.57 -38.87 7.45
C SER A 233 31.32 -39.89 8.58
N GLY A 234 30.11 -40.45 8.66
CA GLY A 234 29.67 -41.39 9.72
C GLY A 234 30.04 -42.86 9.45
N GLY A 235 30.23 -43.26 8.19
CA GLY A 235 30.80 -44.55 7.82
C GLY A 235 29.82 -45.71 7.69
N GLN A 236 28.52 -45.45 7.52
CA GLN A 236 27.51 -46.45 7.16
C GLN A 236 26.91 -46.27 5.74
N LEU A 237 27.34 -45.25 5.00
CA LEU A 237 26.81 -44.94 3.67
C LEU A 237 27.35 -45.89 2.58
N PRO A 238 26.47 -46.42 1.69
CA PRO A 238 26.89 -47.03 0.42
C PRO A 238 27.64 -46.04 -0.48
N PHE A 239 27.12 -44.80 -0.61
CA PHE A 239 27.60 -43.78 -1.53
C PHE A 239 27.59 -42.36 -0.93
N GLY A 240 28.24 -41.42 -1.64
CA GLY A 240 28.22 -40.01 -1.29
C GLY A 240 26.87 -39.33 -1.59
N ALA A 241 26.83 -37.99 -1.51
CA ALA A 241 25.64 -37.21 -1.82
C ALA A 241 25.18 -37.40 -3.27
N ILE A 242 23.94 -37.84 -3.46
CA ILE A 242 23.29 -38.08 -4.75
C ILE A 242 22.64 -36.78 -5.25
N GLN A 243 22.93 -36.40 -6.50
CA GLN A 243 22.39 -35.17 -7.09
C GLN A 243 20.90 -35.27 -7.37
N GLY A 244 20.15 -34.18 -7.19
CA GLY A 244 18.71 -34.13 -7.44
C GLY A 244 17.83 -34.68 -6.31
N ILE A 245 18.44 -35.30 -5.29
CA ILE A 245 17.74 -35.73 -4.07
C ILE A 245 18.01 -34.70 -2.95
N PRO A 246 17.01 -34.27 -2.15
CA PRO A 246 17.19 -33.34 -1.04
C PRO A 246 18.26 -33.80 -0.04
N SER A 247 19.02 -32.87 0.51
CA SER A 247 20.15 -33.17 1.40
C SER A 247 19.75 -33.85 2.71
N ASN A 248 18.48 -33.72 3.14
CA ASN A 248 17.93 -34.37 4.33
C ASN A 248 17.46 -35.81 4.09
N ALA A 249 17.36 -36.26 2.84
CA ALA A 249 16.96 -37.62 2.51
C ALA A 249 17.88 -38.66 3.15
N ARG A 250 17.32 -39.84 3.44
CA ARG A 250 17.96 -41.00 4.04
C ARG A 250 17.92 -42.18 3.08
N TRP A 251 18.98 -42.97 3.06
CA TRP A 251 18.91 -44.30 2.46
C TRP A 251 17.98 -45.17 3.30
N MET A 252 17.22 -46.06 2.65
CA MET A 252 16.31 -47.00 3.31
C MET A 252 16.58 -48.44 2.85
N TRP A 253 16.46 -49.40 3.77
CA TRP A 253 16.61 -50.82 3.47
C TRP A 253 15.86 -51.71 4.46
N TYR A 254 15.59 -52.97 4.12
CA TYR A 254 15.01 -53.93 5.06
C TYR A 254 16.06 -54.48 6.02
N ASN A 255 15.72 -54.56 7.31
CA ASN A 255 16.55 -55.18 8.34
C ASN A 255 15.81 -56.38 8.94
N GLU A 256 16.28 -57.61 8.70
CA GLU A 256 15.62 -58.84 9.15
C GLU A 256 15.69 -59.08 10.67
N ASP A 257 16.71 -58.55 11.35
CA ASP A 257 16.89 -58.63 12.81
C ASP A 257 17.44 -57.31 13.37
N PRO A 258 16.57 -56.29 13.57
CA PRO A 258 16.95 -54.99 14.10
C PRO A 258 17.56 -55.02 15.51
N VAL A 259 17.53 -56.15 16.21
CA VAL A 259 18.16 -56.32 17.53
C VAL A 259 19.65 -56.63 17.40
N ASN A 260 20.04 -57.37 16.36
CA ASN A 260 21.41 -57.87 16.18
C ASN A 260 22.15 -57.24 14.98
N ILE A 261 21.43 -56.72 13.98
CA ILE A 261 22.00 -56.04 12.81
C ILE A 261 21.97 -54.52 13.02
N ALA A 262 23.15 -53.96 13.30
CA ALA A 262 23.34 -52.51 13.47
C ALA A 262 23.56 -51.75 12.14
N ASN A 263 23.84 -52.46 11.04
CA ASN A 263 23.95 -51.87 9.70
C ASN A 263 23.33 -52.79 8.62
N PRO A 264 22.06 -52.58 8.23
CA PRO A 264 21.43 -53.35 7.15
C PRO A 264 21.81 -52.85 5.75
N PHE A 265 22.68 -51.84 5.63
CA PHE A 265 23.16 -51.31 4.34
C PHE A 265 24.46 -51.98 3.88
N GLU A 266 25.05 -52.88 4.67
CA GLU A 266 26.25 -53.67 4.33
C GLU A 266 25.87 -55.12 3.98
N ALA A 267 26.20 -55.58 2.76
CA ALA A 267 25.84 -56.92 2.28
C ALA A 267 26.39 -58.05 3.18
N SER A 268 27.61 -57.88 3.68
CA SER A 268 28.33 -58.89 4.45
C SER A 268 27.98 -58.96 5.94
N SER A 269 27.24 -57.98 6.48
CA SER A 269 26.95 -57.88 7.92
C SER A 269 25.44 -57.75 8.25
N GLY A 270 24.58 -57.48 7.27
CA GLY A 270 23.13 -57.41 7.44
C GLY A 270 22.33 -58.68 7.12
N GLY A 271 22.84 -59.61 6.30
CA GLY A 271 22.03 -60.68 5.70
C GLY A 271 21.98 -62.02 6.43
N GLY A 272 22.07 -62.04 7.77
CA GLY A 272 21.98 -63.29 8.54
C GLY A 272 23.04 -64.34 8.16
N THR A 273 22.68 -65.63 8.21
CA THR A 273 23.60 -66.74 7.85
C THR A 273 23.61 -67.09 6.37
N ASP A 274 22.59 -66.67 5.60
CA ASP A 274 22.38 -67.10 4.22
C ASP A 274 22.64 -65.99 3.17
N GLY A 275 22.70 -64.73 3.62
CA GLY A 275 22.87 -63.51 2.82
C GLY A 275 21.53 -62.78 2.58
N HIS A 276 21.58 -61.48 2.27
CA HIS A 276 20.41 -60.78 1.71
C HIS A 276 20.21 -61.29 0.27
N LYS A 277 19.54 -62.42 0.13
CA LYS A 277 19.30 -63.10 -1.15
C LYS A 277 17.85 -63.04 -1.50
N GLU A 278 17.41 -61.81 -1.67
CA GLU A 278 16.04 -61.49 -2.01
C GLU A 278 15.95 -60.18 -2.78
N PHE A 279 14.91 -60.06 -3.61
CA PHE A 279 14.42 -58.74 -3.97
C PHE A 279 13.41 -58.24 -2.94
N LEU A 280 13.49 -56.95 -2.64
CA LEU A 280 12.59 -56.22 -1.77
C LEU A 280 11.56 -55.46 -2.63
N ILE A 281 10.38 -55.24 -2.06
CA ILE A 281 9.42 -54.27 -2.60
C ILE A 281 9.22 -53.21 -1.52
N PHE A 282 9.67 -51.98 -1.76
CA PHE A 282 9.28 -50.82 -0.95
C PHE A 282 8.02 -50.21 -1.56
N ARG A 283 7.16 -49.63 -0.72
CA ARG A 283 6.04 -48.81 -1.16
C ARG A 283 5.80 -47.62 -0.25
N ILE A 284 5.22 -46.58 -0.82
CA ILE A 284 4.64 -45.44 -0.10
C ILE A 284 3.35 -45.02 -0.81
N GLN A 285 2.33 -44.60 -0.05
CA GLN A 285 1.10 -44.11 -0.65
C GLN A 285 1.29 -42.68 -1.17
N VAL A 286 0.65 -42.34 -2.28
CA VAL A 286 0.72 -40.97 -2.84
C VAL A 286 0.14 -39.95 -1.85
N GLU A 287 -0.87 -40.34 -1.07
CA GLU A 287 -1.41 -39.55 0.04
C GLU A 287 -0.37 -39.25 1.13
N ASP A 288 0.49 -40.19 1.53
CA ASP A 288 1.54 -39.97 2.54
C ASP A 288 2.64 -39.02 2.02
N VAL A 289 2.97 -39.10 0.73
CA VAL A 289 3.88 -38.14 0.07
C VAL A 289 3.26 -36.75 0.02
N LEU A 290 1.97 -36.66 -0.32
CA LEU A 290 1.23 -35.39 -0.32
C LEU A 290 1.18 -34.77 1.07
N GLN A 291 0.92 -35.53 2.13
CA GLN A 291 0.88 -35.02 3.50
C GLN A 291 2.19 -34.33 3.92
N GLN A 292 3.35 -34.77 3.41
CA GLN A 292 4.66 -34.18 3.74
C GLN A 292 4.99 -32.87 3.02
N ILE A 293 4.30 -32.54 1.93
CA ILE A 293 4.57 -31.37 1.08
C ILE A 293 3.36 -30.44 0.94
N THR A 294 2.29 -30.78 1.65
CA THR A 294 1.09 -29.99 1.81
C THR A 294 0.83 -29.74 3.28
N GLY A 295 0.06 -28.71 3.55
CA GLY A 295 -0.25 -28.24 4.89
C GLY A 295 -1.62 -27.64 4.91
N CYS A 296 -2.18 -27.49 6.12
CA CYS A 296 -3.50 -26.90 6.23
C CYS A 296 -3.45 -25.43 5.79
N CYS A 297 -4.14 -25.15 4.68
CA CYS A 297 -4.37 -23.80 4.22
C CYS A 297 -5.73 -23.32 4.70
N CYS A 298 -5.75 -22.14 5.32
CA CYS A 298 -6.96 -21.47 5.76
C CYS A 298 -7.17 -20.18 4.96
N TRP A 299 -8.28 -20.02 4.26
CA TRP A 299 -8.62 -18.80 3.54
C TRP A 299 -10.09 -18.43 3.72
N PHE A 300 -10.50 -17.30 3.14
CA PHE A 300 -11.91 -16.90 3.05
C PHE A 300 -12.32 -16.90 1.59
N ASP A 301 -13.47 -17.49 1.27
CA ASP A 301 -14.02 -17.48 -0.09
C ASP A 301 -14.65 -16.12 -0.47
N ASP A 302 -15.07 -15.98 -1.73
CA ASP A 302 -15.74 -14.78 -2.24
C ASP A 302 -17.03 -14.40 -1.49
N ALA A 303 -17.60 -15.32 -0.71
CA ALA A 303 -18.78 -15.10 0.14
C ALA A 303 -18.42 -14.70 1.58
N GLY A 304 -17.13 -14.59 1.91
CA GLY A 304 -16.63 -14.29 3.25
C GLY A 304 -16.75 -15.47 4.23
N ILE A 305 -16.86 -16.70 3.74
CA ILE A 305 -16.88 -17.91 4.56
C ILE A 305 -15.45 -18.44 4.70
N GLN A 306 -15.07 -18.79 5.93
CA GLN A 306 -13.79 -19.44 6.19
C GLN A 306 -13.79 -20.86 5.64
N VAL A 307 -12.82 -21.17 4.79
CA VAL A 307 -12.59 -22.49 4.19
C VAL A 307 -11.20 -22.99 4.58
N GLN A 308 -11.06 -24.30 4.70
CA GLN A 308 -9.78 -24.95 4.94
C GLN A 308 -9.61 -26.17 4.02
N SER A 309 -8.40 -26.40 3.55
CA SER A 309 -8.04 -27.56 2.73
C SER A 309 -6.55 -27.84 2.81
N GLN A 310 -6.19 -29.12 2.67
CA GLN A 310 -4.81 -29.55 2.49
C GLN A 310 -4.33 -29.09 1.11
N LEU A 311 -3.33 -28.21 1.06
CA LEU A 311 -2.82 -27.58 -0.18
C LEU A 311 -1.30 -27.42 -0.11
N SER A 312 -0.63 -27.17 -1.24
CA SER A 312 0.77 -26.72 -1.20
C SER A 312 0.87 -25.28 -0.65
N GLN A 313 2.05 -24.88 -0.18
CA GLN A 313 2.30 -23.48 0.21
C GLN A 313 2.01 -22.50 -0.94
N ALA A 314 2.32 -22.87 -2.19
CA ALA A 314 2.13 -22.04 -3.36
C ALA A 314 0.65 -21.84 -3.70
N ASP A 315 -0.14 -22.92 -3.66
CA ASP A 315 -1.59 -22.86 -3.89
C ASP A 315 -2.30 -22.09 -2.77
N CYS A 316 -1.84 -22.27 -1.52
CA CYS A 316 -2.36 -21.51 -0.40
C CYS A 316 -2.12 -20.00 -0.55
N ALA A 317 -0.90 -19.61 -0.96
CA ALA A 317 -0.58 -18.22 -1.25
C ALA A 317 -1.39 -17.65 -2.43
N ALA A 318 -1.68 -18.46 -3.46
CA ALA A 318 -2.52 -18.06 -4.59
C ALA A 318 -3.98 -17.75 -4.17
N LEU A 319 -4.47 -18.38 -3.11
CA LEU A 319 -5.77 -18.12 -2.49
C LEU A 319 -5.76 -16.96 -1.47
N SER A 320 -4.63 -16.25 -1.31
CA SER A 320 -4.40 -15.32 -0.20
C SER A 320 -4.62 -15.94 1.19
N GLY A 321 -4.44 -17.26 1.28
CA GLY A 321 -4.62 -18.06 2.48
C GLY A 321 -3.42 -18.02 3.42
N VAL A 322 -3.67 -18.42 4.66
CA VAL A 322 -2.64 -18.63 5.68
C VAL A 322 -2.27 -20.10 5.70
N TYR A 323 -0.99 -20.37 5.45
CA TYR A 323 -0.45 -21.72 5.43
C TYR A 323 0.07 -22.10 6.83
N ALA A 324 -0.44 -23.19 7.39
CA ALA A 324 -0.03 -23.67 8.71
C ALA A 324 1.38 -24.31 8.74
N GLY A 325 1.92 -24.68 7.57
CA GLY A 325 3.18 -25.39 7.40
C GLY A 325 2.99 -26.81 6.88
N ASP A 326 4.01 -27.34 6.20
CA ASP A 326 4.01 -28.71 5.66
C ASP A 326 3.80 -29.75 6.77
N GLY A 327 3.06 -30.83 6.48
CA GLY A 327 2.75 -31.88 7.47
C GLY A 327 1.64 -31.50 8.46
N VAL A 328 1.09 -30.28 8.43
CA VAL A 328 -0.04 -29.90 9.28
C VAL A 328 -1.35 -30.34 8.63
N ASP A 329 -2.04 -31.30 9.24
CA ASP A 329 -3.33 -31.82 8.79
C ASP A 329 -4.50 -30.86 9.12
N CYS A 330 -5.33 -30.56 8.11
CA CYS A 330 -6.53 -29.75 8.27
C CYS A 330 -7.66 -30.37 9.12
N GLU A 331 -7.77 -31.69 9.29
CA GLU A 331 -8.81 -32.25 10.17
C GLU A 331 -8.53 -31.92 11.65
N ASN A 332 -7.26 -31.83 12.02
CA ASN A 332 -6.81 -31.51 13.38
C ASN A 332 -6.43 -30.03 13.58
N PHE A 333 -6.25 -29.25 12.52
CA PHE A 333 -5.95 -27.81 12.60
C PHE A 333 -7.23 -26.96 12.68
N ASN A 334 -7.24 -25.96 13.57
CA ASN A 334 -8.41 -25.09 13.78
C ASN A 334 -8.20 -23.71 13.16
N CYS A 335 -8.65 -23.51 11.92
CA CYS A 335 -8.56 -22.22 11.24
C CYS A 335 -9.30 -21.07 11.96
N GLN A 336 -10.28 -21.33 12.85
CA GLN A 336 -10.96 -20.27 13.62
C GLN A 336 -10.03 -19.54 14.60
N GLN A 337 -8.87 -20.14 14.94
CA GLN A 337 -7.85 -19.51 15.78
C GLN A 337 -6.93 -18.55 15.01
N ILE A 338 -7.02 -18.48 13.68
CA ILE A 338 -6.14 -17.62 12.90
C ILE A 338 -6.45 -16.16 13.18
N THR A 339 -5.45 -15.51 13.75
CA THR A 339 -5.48 -14.09 14.00
C THR A 339 -4.98 -13.31 12.79
N GLY A 340 -5.47 -12.08 12.63
CA GLY A 340 -5.05 -11.16 11.58
C GLY A 340 -5.14 -9.71 12.03
N ALA A 341 -4.93 -8.80 11.08
CA ALA A 341 -5.13 -7.38 11.29
C ALA A 341 -6.63 -7.05 11.30
N CYS A 342 -7.08 -6.34 12.32
CA CYS A 342 -8.40 -5.73 12.36
C CYS A 342 -8.27 -4.22 12.18
N CYS A 343 -8.91 -3.68 11.13
CA CYS A 343 -9.04 -2.25 10.90
C CYS A 343 -10.43 -1.81 11.39
N PHE A 344 -10.53 -0.92 12.38
CA PHE A 344 -11.81 -0.55 13.01
C PHE A 344 -11.84 0.89 13.47
N LEU A 345 -13.06 1.46 13.59
CA LEU A 345 -13.24 2.81 14.11
C LEU A 345 -13.19 2.79 15.65
N LYS A 346 -12.25 3.52 16.23
CA LYS A 346 -12.05 3.58 17.70
C LYS A 346 -12.31 4.95 18.29
N ASP A 347 -11.88 6.01 17.59
CA ASP A 347 -12.02 7.41 17.98
C ASP A 347 -12.60 8.21 16.79
N PHE A 348 -13.10 9.43 17.02
CA PHE A 348 -13.80 10.24 16.02
C PHE A 348 -12.98 10.40 14.72
N GLY A 349 -13.43 9.76 13.63
CA GLY A 349 -12.82 9.89 12.29
C GLY A 349 -11.51 9.15 12.05
N VAL A 350 -10.98 8.40 13.04
CA VAL A 350 -9.68 7.71 12.93
C VAL A 350 -9.89 6.20 12.85
N MET A 351 -9.50 5.61 11.72
CA MET A 351 -9.38 4.15 11.57
C MET A 351 -8.13 3.67 12.29
N TRP A 352 -8.29 2.71 13.20
CA TRP A 352 -7.21 2.06 13.92
C TRP A 352 -7.00 0.66 13.36
N CYS A 353 -5.74 0.31 13.11
CA CYS A 353 -5.37 -1.08 12.87
C CYS A 353 -4.79 -1.74 14.13
N HIS A 354 -5.16 -2.99 14.39
CA HIS A 354 -4.46 -3.82 15.37
C HIS A 354 -4.24 -5.25 14.89
N ASN A 355 -3.02 -5.75 15.06
CA ASN A 355 -2.65 -7.13 14.78
C ASN A 355 -3.27 -8.10 15.80
N ASN A 356 -3.22 -9.39 15.47
CA ASN A 356 -3.58 -10.49 16.35
C ASN A 356 -5.04 -10.50 16.85
N TYR A 357 -5.98 -10.00 16.05
CA TYR A 357 -7.42 -10.14 16.30
C TYR A 357 -7.96 -11.44 15.69
N THR A 358 -8.92 -12.10 16.34
CA THR A 358 -9.73 -13.12 15.65
C THR A 358 -10.81 -12.44 14.79
N ALA A 359 -11.38 -13.18 13.82
CA ALA A 359 -12.50 -12.68 13.02
C ALA A 359 -13.71 -12.27 13.89
N SER A 360 -14.00 -13.03 14.96
CA SER A 360 -15.07 -12.73 15.92
C SER A 360 -14.79 -11.51 16.79
N ASP A 361 -13.54 -11.33 17.25
CA ASP A 361 -13.17 -10.15 18.03
C ASP A 361 -13.22 -8.90 17.15
N CYS A 362 -12.78 -9.00 15.90
CA CYS A 362 -12.83 -7.89 14.95
C CYS A 362 -14.27 -7.48 14.63
N ALA A 363 -15.14 -8.45 14.31
CA ALA A 363 -16.56 -8.20 14.04
C ALA A 363 -17.35 -7.64 15.25
N SER A 364 -16.78 -7.66 16.45
CA SER A 364 -17.37 -7.02 17.63
C SER A 364 -17.12 -5.50 17.71
N LEU A 365 -16.26 -4.95 16.85
CA LEU A 365 -15.83 -3.55 16.85
C LEU A 365 -16.61 -2.68 15.85
N PRO A 366 -16.75 -1.36 16.07
CA PRO A 366 -17.49 -0.47 15.19
C PRO A 366 -16.79 -0.30 13.84
N LEU A 367 -17.55 -0.37 12.73
CA LEU A 367 -17.06 -0.16 11.36
C LEU A 367 -15.75 -0.93 11.09
N SER A 368 -15.77 -2.22 11.43
CA SER A 368 -14.61 -3.11 11.41
C SER A 368 -14.49 -3.90 10.11
N THR A 369 -13.26 -4.01 9.62
CA THR A 369 -12.86 -4.91 8.52
C THR A 369 -11.73 -5.80 9.01
N PHE A 370 -11.92 -7.11 8.90
CA PHE A 370 -10.92 -8.12 9.26
C PHE A 370 -10.07 -8.51 8.05
N TYR A 371 -8.76 -8.58 8.23
CA TYR A 371 -7.78 -8.99 7.24
C TYR A 371 -7.05 -10.24 7.76
N PRO A 372 -7.48 -11.45 7.36
CA PRO A 372 -6.96 -12.71 7.90
C PRO A 372 -5.47 -12.90 7.62
N GLY A 373 -4.68 -13.27 8.63
CA GLY A 373 -3.24 -13.58 8.50
C GLY A 373 -2.31 -12.43 8.12
N GLN A 374 -2.87 -11.33 7.62
CA GLN A 374 -2.16 -10.10 7.28
C GLN A 374 -1.82 -9.32 8.55
N SER A 375 -0.80 -8.46 8.47
CA SER A 375 -0.50 -7.50 9.53
C SER A 375 -0.81 -6.07 9.10
N CYS A 376 -0.91 -5.17 10.06
CA CYS A 376 -1.20 -3.74 9.87
C CYS A 376 -0.16 -2.99 9.03
N SER A 377 1.03 -3.54 8.76
CA SER A 377 1.98 -2.95 7.80
C SER A 377 1.67 -3.29 6.35
N ASP A 378 0.84 -4.30 6.11
CA ASP A 378 0.71 -4.96 4.82
C ASP A 378 -0.66 -4.69 4.16
N ILE A 379 -1.61 -4.15 4.93
CA ILE A 379 -2.99 -3.87 4.50
C ILE A 379 -3.26 -2.37 4.30
N PRO A 380 -4.14 -1.99 3.36
CA PRO A 380 -4.62 -0.63 3.20
C PRO A 380 -5.70 -0.31 4.26
N CYS A 381 -5.30 -0.27 5.53
CA CYS A 381 -6.06 0.41 6.57
C CYS A 381 -5.61 1.87 6.57
N ASP A 382 -6.28 2.74 5.81
CA ASP A 382 -5.97 4.17 5.76
C ASP A 382 -6.16 4.79 7.14
N MET A 383 -5.06 4.94 7.88
CA MET A 383 -5.01 5.56 9.21
C MET A 383 -4.98 7.10 9.13
N GLU A 384 -5.02 7.66 7.92
CA GLU A 384 -5.24 9.09 7.67
C GLU A 384 -6.66 9.48 8.10
N PRO A 385 -6.84 10.50 8.96
CA PRO A 385 -8.16 10.93 9.40
C PRO A 385 -8.93 11.55 8.23
N THR A 386 -9.97 10.85 7.76
CA THR A 386 -10.85 11.32 6.67
C THR A 386 -11.75 12.50 7.06
N LEU A 387 -11.76 12.88 8.34
CA LEU A 387 -12.58 13.95 8.92
C LEU A 387 -11.78 14.79 9.91
N GLY A 388 -12.30 15.99 10.20
CA GLY A 388 -11.63 17.02 10.98
C GLY A 388 -12.41 18.34 10.90
N ALA A 389 -11.84 19.42 11.45
CA ALA A 389 -12.50 20.70 11.61
C ALA A 389 -12.06 21.69 10.52
N CYS A 390 -13.02 22.32 9.86
CA CYS A 390 -12.79 23.37 8.89
C CYS A 390 -13.32 24.70 9.43
N CYS A 391 -12.42 25.65 9.70
CA CYS A 391 -12.80 27.02 10.02
C CYS A 391 -12.89 27.83 8.72
N TYR A 392 -14.05 28.40 8.43
CA TYR A 392 -14.27 29.27 7.28
C TYR A 392 -15.07 30.50 7.67
N GLU A 393 -15.03 31.54 6.84
CA GLU A 393 -15.79 32.76 7.05
C GLU A 393 -17.14 32.65 6.35
N ASP A 394 -18.23 32.63 7.14
CA ASP A 394 -19.59 32.72 6.64
C ASP A 394 -19.99 34.20 6.46
N PRO A 395 -20.56 34.60 5.30
CA PRO A 395 -20.89 36.01 5.03
C PRO A 395 -21.88 36.67 5.99
N ASP A 396 -22.74 35.89 6.67
CA ASP A 396 -23.77 36.38 7.59
C ASP A 396 -23.39 36.16 9.07
N LEU A 397 -22.50 35.20 9.36
CA LEU A 397 -22.17 34.74 10.72
C LEU A 397 -20.70 34.93 11.14
N GLY A 398 -19.81 35.29 10.21
CA GLY A 398 -18.36 35.41 10.45
C GLY A 398 -17.66 34.04 10.55
N TRP A 399 -16.53 33.98 11.25
CA TRP A 399 -15.77 32.74 11.41
C TRP A 399 -16.57 31.65 12.12
N THR A 400 -16.82 30.56 11.39
CA THR A 400 -17.59 29.40 11.85
C THR A 400 -16.84 28.10 11.54
N CYS A 401 -17.18 27.03 12.26
CA CYS A 401 -16.54 25.72 12.12
C CYS A 401 -17.51 24.67 11.60
N VAL A 402 -17.09 23.89 10.60
CA VAL A 402 -17.81 22.71 10.11
C VAL A 402 -16.92 21.48 10.11
N GLU A 403 -17.47 20.33 10.50
CA GLU A 403 -16.79 19.04 10.43
C GLU A 403 -17.00 18.43 9.04
N THR A 404 -15.91 18.20 8.30
CA THR A 404 -15.93 17.85 6.87
C THR A 404 -14.68 17.05 6.50
N ASP A 405 -14.37 16.84 5.22
CA ASP A 405 -13.05 16.40 4.72
C ASP A 405 -12.21 17.57 4.18
N GLU A 406 -10.90 17.35 4.01
CA GLU A 406 -9.93 18.37 3.56
C GLU A 406 -10.31 19.00 2.22
N ILE A 407 -10.70 18.19 1.23
CA ILE A 407 -11.04 18.68 -0.13
C ILE A 407 -12.23 19.63 -0.05
N LYS A 408 -13.30 19.25 0.67
CA LYS A 408 -14.43 20.15 0.89
C LYS A 408 -14.03 21.40 1.67
N CYS A 409 -13.15 21.29 2.68
CA CYS A 409 -12.70 22.46 3.43
C CYS A 409 -12.00 23.50 2.53
N LEU A 410 -11.03 23.06 1.73
CA LEU A 410 -10.22 23.92 0.89
C LEU A 410 -10.98 24.40 -0.36
N GLU A 411 -11.67 23.50 -1.06
CA GLU A 411 -12.29 23.81 -2.37
C GLU A 411 -13.73 24.32 -2.28
N SER A 412 -14.51 23.88 -1.28
CA SER A 412 -15.94 24.26 -1.16
C SER A 412 -16.18 25.39 -0.16
N PHE A 413 -15.39 25.47 0.91
CA PHE A 413 -15.53 26.50 1.95
C PHE A 413 -14.41 27.55 1.93
N GLY A 414 -13.27 27.30 1.26
CA GLY A 414 -12.11 28.19 1.28
C GLY A 414 -11.48 28.36 2.67
N GLY A 415 -11.71 27.40 3.58
CA GLY A 415 -11.38 27.49 4.99
C GLY A 415 -9.98 27.00 5.35
N THR A 416 -9.60 27.22 6.60
CA THR A 416 -8.40 26.59 7.22
C THR A 416 -8.75 25.22 7.78
N TRP A 417 -7.97 24.22 7.39
CA TRP A 417 -8.17 22.82 7.74
C TRP A 417 -7.39 22.39 8.99
N TYR A 418 -8.09 21.79 9.95
CA TYR A 418 -7.54 21.22 11.19
C TYR A 418 -7.73 19.70 11.20
N VAL A 419 -6.74 19.00 10.63
CA VAL A 419 -6.71 17.55 10.47
C VAL A 419 -6.98 16.79 11.78
N GLY A 420 -7.97 15.89 11.77
CA GLY A 420 -8.32 15.03 12.90
C GLY A 420 -8.83 15.74 14.17
N GLN A 421 -9.19 17.04 14.10
CA GLN A 421 -9.76 17.79 15.23
C GLN A 421 -11.27 17.93 15.09
N ALA A 422 -12.02 17.87 16.19
CA ALA A 422 -13.45 18.18 16.20
C ALA A 422 -13.68 19.69 16.33
N CYS A 423 -14.77 20.22 15.79
CA CYS A 423 -15.10 21.65 15.91
C CYS A 423 -15.33 22.09 17.36
N ALA A 424 -15.66 21.15 18.26
CA ALA A 424 -15.77 21.40 19.69
C ALA A 424 -14.42 21.69 20.39
N TRP A 425 -13.28 21.49 19.71
CA TRP A 425 -11.93 21.69 20.26
C TRP A 425 -11.12 22.78 19.53
N ILE A 426 -11.68 23.37 18.48
CA ILE A 426 -11.06 24.45 17.71
C ILE A 426 -11.84 25.74 17.93
N ASP A 427 -11.26 26.67 18.68
CA ASP A 427 -11.63 28.09 18.55
C ASP A 427 -11.04 28.58 17.22
N CYS A 428 -11.90 28.85 16.24
CA CYS A 428 -11.46 29.44 14.97
C CYS A 428 -10.73 30.76 15.23
N PRO A 429 -9.65 31.06 14.49
CA PRO A 429 -8.88 32.27 14.74
C PRO A 429 -9.79 33.50 14.64
N PRO A 430 -9.65 34.49 15.55
CA PRO A 430 -10.27 35.78 15.33
C PRO A 430 -9.76 36.34 13.99
N PRO A 431 -10.58 37.13 13.26
CA PRO A 431 -10.16 37.70 12.00
C PRO A 431 -8.82 38.42 12.21
N PRO A 432 -7.87 38.33 11.24
CA PRO A 432 -6.61 39.05 11.35
C PRO A 432 -6.92 40.53 11.61
N PRO A 433 -6.17 41.22 12.49
CA PRO A 433 -6.46 42.62 12.78
C PRO A 433 -6.36 43.40 11.47
N THR A 434 -7.49 43.89 10.99
CA THR A 434 -7.54 44.79 9.85
C THR A 434 -7.23 46.21 10.31
N GLY A 435 -6.79 47.05 9.40
CA GLY A 435 -6.48 48.44 9.69
C GLY A 435 -6.48 49.30 8.43
N ALA A 436 -6.38 50.61 8.60
CA ALA A 436 -6.21 51.51 7.48
C ALA A 436 -4.81 51.36 6.87
N CYS A 437 -4.73 51.40 5.54
CA CYS A 437 -3.48 51.43 4.80
C CYS A 437 -3.33 52.75 4.05
N CYS A 438 -2.21 53.41 4.24
CA CYS A 438 -1.87 54.67 3.61
C CYS A 438 -0.76 54.49 2.55
N TYR A 439 -1.03 54.75 1.29
CA TYR A 439 -0.05 54.53 0.20
C TYR A 439 -0.14 55.59 -0.91
N GLU A 440 0.95 55.80 -1.65
CA GLU A 440 0.93 56.64 -2.85
C GLU A 440 0.31 55.85 -4.00
N ASP A 441 -0.82 56.32 -4.53
CA ASP A 441 -1.45 55.71 -5.70
C ASP A 441 -0.63 56.07 -6.97
N PRO A 442 -0.09 55.08 -7.71
CA PRO A 442 0.80 55.33 -8.84
C PRO A 442 0.07 55.83 -10.11
N ASP A 443 -1.25 55.67 -10.19
CA ASP A 443 -2.07 56.15 -11.31
C ASP A 443 -2.58 57.58 -11.05
N LEU A 444 -2.84 57.95 -9.79
CA LEU A 444 -3.29 59.29 -9.39
C LEU A 444 -2.15 60.23 -8.96
N GLY A 445 -1.01 59.70 -8.50
CA GLY A 445 0.12 60.47 -7.99
C GLY A 445 -0.13 61.12 -6.62
N THR A 446 -1.10 60.61 -5.86
CA THR A 446 -1.57 61.19 -4.59
C THR A 446 -1.63 60.16 -3.46
N LEU A 447 -1.40 60.61 -2.23
CA LEU A 447 -1.56 59.78 -1.03
C LEU A 447 -3.03 59.37 -0.85
N THR A 448 -3.26 58.07 -0.73
CA THR A 448 -4.58 57.42 -0.74
C THR A 448 -4.70 56.48 0.45
N CYS A 449 -5.92 56.36 1.00
CA CYS A 449 -6.22 55.54 2.16
C CYS A 449 -7.29 54.48 1.86
N ASP A 450 -7.00 53.22 2.18
CA ASP A 450 -7.95 52.10 2.14
C ASP A 450 -8.23 51.54 3.55
N ASP A 451 -9.50 51.35 3.88
CA ASP A 451 -9.96 50.70 5.12
C ASP A 451 -9.93 49.17 5.04
N ASN A 452 -9.89 48.53 6.21
CA ASN A 452 -9.94 47.06 6.37
C ASN A 452 -8.82 46.27 5.65
N VAL A 453 -7.63 46.86 5.53
CA VAL A 453 -6.47 46.25 4.87
C VAL A 453 -5.62 45.45 5.86
N GLU A 454 -5.20 44.25 5.46
CA GLU A 454 -4.23 43.44 6.18
C GLU A 454 -2.81 44.02 6.12
N GLU A 455 -2.05 43.91 7.21
CA GLU A 455 -0.67 44.42 7.33
C GLU A 455 0.22 44.04 6.14
N PHE A 456 0.24 42.75 5.78
CA PHE A 456 1.07 42.26 4.67
C PHE A 456 0.73 42.93 3.34
N LYS A 457 -0.57 43.07 3.03
CA LYS A 457 -1.03 43.71 1.79
C LYS A 457 -0.61 45.19 1.77
N CYS A 458 -0.77 45.90 2.88
CA CYS A 458 -0.36 47.29 2.96
C CYS A 458 1.16 47.47 2.75
N LEU A 459 1.97 46.74 3.52
CA LEU A 459 3.43 46.93 3.52
C LEU A 459 4.13 46.36 2.28
N GLN A 460 3.64 45.26 1.71
CA GLN A 460 4.33 44.51 0.64
C GLN A 460 3.71 44.65 -0.75
N VAL A 461 2.40 44.91 -0.85
CA VAL A 461 1.71 45.06 -2.14
C VAL A 461 1.56 46.54 -2.50
N PHE A 462 1.11 47.36 -1.56
CA PHE A 462 0.95 48.80 -1.79
C PHE A 462 2.20 49.63 -1.44
N GLY A 463 3.12 49.08 -0.66
CA GLY A 463 4.31 49.81 -0.19
C GLY A 463 3.99 50.95 0.79
N GLY A 464 2.81 50.89 1.41
CA GLY A 464 2.27 51.92 2.28
C GLY A 464 2.65 51.81 3.76
N THR A 465 2.10 52.72 4.56
CA THR A 465 2.15 52.69 6.03
C THR A 465 0.84 52.13 6.57
N TRP A 466 0.94 51.14 7.47
CA TRP A 466 -0.23 50.43 8.02
C TRP A 466 -0.56 50.88 9.44
N TYR A 467 -1.86 51.04 9.73
CA TYR A 467 -2.38 51.55 10.99
C TYR A 467 -3.32 50.53 11.65
N PRO A 468 -2.83 49.72 12.62
CA PRO A 468 -3.57 48.59 13.17
C PRO A 468 -4.85 49.02 13.91
N GLY A 469 -6.01 48.51 13.49
CA GLY A 469 -7.29 48.73 14.17
C GLY A 469 -7.84 50.16 14.11
N LEU A 470 -7.26 51.03 13.28
CA LEU A 470 -7.74 52.37 12.98
C LEU A 470 -8.38 52.40 11.59
N THR A 471 -9.30 53.33 11.36
CA THR A 471 -9.90 53.60 10.05
C THR A 471 -9.26 54.81 9.37
N CYS A 472 -9.48 54.97 8.06
CA CYS A 472 -9.03 56.13 7.29
C CYS A 472 -9.58 57.47 7.81
N ILE A 473 -10.67 57.45 8.58
CA ILE A 473 -11.22 58.63 9.28
C ILE A 473 -10.38 58.97 10.51
N ASP A 474 -9.86 57.96 11.22
CA ASP A 474 -9.05 58.15 12.43
C ASP A 474 -7.62 58.64 12.14
N ILE A 475 -7.15 58.46 10.90
CA ILE A 475 -5.79 58.83 10.43
C ILE A 475 -5.82 59.85 9.27
N ALA A 476 -6.91 60.61 9.13
CA ALA A 476 -7.12 61.50 7.99
C ALA A 476 -6.06 62.61 7.88
N ASP A 477 -5.52 63.08 9.01
CA ASP A 477 -4.48 64.11 9.06
C ASP A 477 -3.08 63.56 8.69
N GLU A 478 -2.84 62.26 8.92
CA GLU A 478 -1.60 61.57 8.53
C GLU A 478 -1.62 61.00 7.10
N CYS A 479 -2.82 60.78 6.54
CA CYS A 479 -2.99 60.01 5.30
C CYS A 479 -3.68 60.73 4.13
N MET A 480 -4.20 61.94 4.33
CA MET A 480 -4.60 62.79 3.21
C MET A 480 -3.51 63.83 2.93
N ASP A 481 -3.34 64.18 1.66
CA ASP A 481 -2.53 65.33 1.23
C ASP A 481 -2.92 66.57 2.08
N PRO A 482 -1.98 67.25 2.76
CA PRO A 482 -2.30 68.32 3.70
C PRO A 482 -3.29 69.30 3.09
N ARG A 483 -4.38 69.52 3.82
CA ARG A 483 -5.41 70.47 3.44
C ARG A 483 -5.12 71.84 4.04
N GLY A 484 -5.56 72.89 3.36
CA GLY A 484 -5.30 74.26 3.77
C GLY A 484 -6.29 75.24 3.18
N ALA A 485 -6.02 76.52 3.39
CA ALA A 485 -6.78 77.62 2.84
C ALA A 485 -6.17 78.04 1.49
N CYS A 486 -7.01 78.22 0.47
CA CYS A 486 -6.62 78.75 -0.83
C CYS A 486 -7.15 80.17 -1.00
N CYS A 487 -6.25 81.16 -1.04
CA CYS A 487 -6.58 82.55 -1.38
C CYS A 487 -6.50 82.76 -2.89
N PHE A 488 -7.58 83.19 -3.54
CA PHE A 488 -7.59 83.43 -4.98
C PHE A 488 -8.37 84.70 -5.34
N GLN A 489 -8.15 85.23 -6.54
CA GLN A 489 -8.91 86.37 -7.03
C GLN A 489 -10.14 85.88 -7.80
N ASN A 490 -11.32 86.35 -7.42
CA ASN A 490 -12.57 86.06 -8.09
C ASN A 490 -12.57 86.71 -9.49
N PRO A 491 -12.71 85.94 -10.59
CA PRO A 491 -12.62 86.48 -11.95
C PRO A 491 -13.73 87.46 -12.34
N ASP A 492 -14.89 87.41 -11.66
CA ASP A 492 -16.09 88.15 -12.07
C ASP A 492 -16.12 89.59 -11.52
N ASP A 493 -15.54 89.83 -10.34
CA ASP A 493 -15.52 91.15 -9.68
C ASP A 493 -14.13 91.62 -9.20
N GLY A 494 -13.12 90.76 -9.28
CA GLY A 494 -11.75 91.06 -8.87
C GLY A 494 -11.50 91.09 -7.36
N SER A 495 -12.45 90.68 -6.53
CA SER A 495 -12.27 90.54 -5.09
C SER A 495 -11.36 89.33 -4.75
N TYR A 496 -10.78 89.31 -3.55
CA TYR A 496 -10.04 88.15 -3.04
C TYR A 496 -10.98 87.29 -2.19
N ASP A 497 -11.19 86.05 -2.63
CA ASP A 497 -11.97 85.02 -1.96
C ASP A 497 -11.05 83.94 -1.37
N CYS A 498 -11.60 83.15 -0.45
CA CYS A 498 -10.89 82.04 0.19
C CYS A 498 -11.75 80.76 0.20
N ILE A 499 -11.12 79.62 -0.08
CA ILE A 499 -11.71 78.29 0.05
C ILE A 499 -10.91 77.43 1.04
N ASP A 500 -11.62 76.86 2.00
CA ASP A 500 -11.11 75.93 3.02
C ASP A 500 -10.97 74.50 2.49
N ASN A 501 -10.18 73.71 3.22
CA ASN A 501 -10.16 72.24 3.13
C ASN A 501 -9.75 71.70 1.74
N ILE A 502 -8.88 72.43 1.04
CA ILE A 502 -8.41 72.17 -0.32
C ILE A 502 -6.90 71.83 -0.34
N THR A 503 -6.48 70.99 -1.27
CA THR A 503 -5.08 70.61 -1.48
C THR A 503 -4.26 71.73 -2.11
N GLU A 504 -2.93 71.68 -2.00
CA GLU A 504 -2.04 72.60 -2.71
C GLU A 504 -2.22 72.49 -4.23
N PHE A 505 -2.35 71.24 -4.73
CA PHE A 505 -2.55 70.95 -6.14
C PHE A 505 -3.84 71.59 -6.70
N ASP A 506 -4.97 71.39 -6.03
CA ASP A 506 -6.25 71.92 -6.49
C ASP A 506 -6.31 73.46 -6.41
N CYS A 507 -5.70 74.05 -5.38
CA CYS A 507 -5.60 75.51 -5.25
C CYS A 507 -4.81 76.14 -6.41
N ASN A 508 -3.65 75.55 -6.74
CA ASN A 508 -2.79 76.01 -7.83
C ASN A 508 -3.43 75.76 -9.21
N LEU A 509 -4.08 74.61 -9.42
CA LEU A 509 -4.58 74.20 -10.73
C LEU A 509 -5.94 74.82 -11.11
N TYR A 510 -6.91 74.84 -10.18
CA TYR A 510 -8.28 75.26 -10.50
C TYR A 510 -8.57 76.71 -10.15
N TYR A 511 -7.95 77.23 -9.09
CA TYR A 511 -8.18 78.59 -8.59
C TYR A 511 -7.02 79.55 -8.87
N ASN A 512 -5.88 79.00 -9.31
CA ASN A 512 -4.67 79.75 -9.65
C ASN A 512 -4.20 80.67 -8.49
N GLY A 513 -4.47 80.23 -7.26
CA GLY A 513 -4.35 81.01 -6.02
C GLY A 513 -3.05 80.75 -5.24
N ILE A 514 -3.00 81.27 -4.01
CA ILE A 514 -1.93 81.04 -3.04
C ILE A 514 -2.47 80.15 -1.93
N TRP A 515 -1.86 78.98 -1.77
CA TRP A 515 -2.22 77.99 -0.77
C TRP A 515 -1.45 78.18 0.54
N THR A 516 -2.11 77.96 1.68
CA THR A 516 -1.49 77.96 3.02
C THR A 516 -1.85 76.68 3.77
N GLY A 517 -0.88 75.77 3.89
CA GLY A 517 -1.09 74.46 4.51
C GLY A 517 -1.42 74.48 5.99
N GLY A 518 -2.40 73.67 6.39
CA GLY A 518 -2.85 73.51 7.79
C GLY A 518 -3.59 74.71 8.37
N ALA A 519 -3.81 75.78 7.61
CA ALA A 519 -4.57 76.96 8.02
C ALA A 519 -5.98 76.94 7.43
N THR A 520 -6.93 77.63 8.08
CA THR A 520 -8.27 77.87 7.53
C THR A 520 -8.41 79.29 6.98
N CYS A 521 -9.47 79.56 6.22
CA CYS A 521 -9.84 80.90 5.74
C CYS A 521 -10.20 81.88 6.87
N ALA A 522 -10.37 81.40 8.11
CA ALA A 522 -10.45 82.27 9.30
C ALA A 522 -9.07 82.68 9.84
N ASP A 523 -8.02 81.91 9.54
CA ASP A 523 -6.65 82.13 10.00
C ASP A 523 -5.78 82.86 8.96
N VAL A 524 -6.15 82.80 7.67
CA VAL A 524 -5.42 83.41 6.56
C VAL A 524 -6.09 84.70 6.08
N ASP A 525 -5.35 85.82 6.14
CA ASP A 525 -5.79 87.13 5.63
C ASP A 525 -5.57 87.21 4.11
N CYS A 526 -6.51 86.66 3.33
CA CYS A 526 -6.42 86.61 1.86
C CYS A 526 -6.48 87.97 1.16
N CYS A 527 -6.71 89.06 1.89
CA CYS A 527 -6.61 90.42 1.36
C CYS A 527 -5.16 90.93 1.50
N PRO A 528 -4.35 91.01 0.42
CA PRO A 528 -3.14 91.80 0.46
C PRO A 528 -3.53 93.25 0.82
N LYS A 529 -2.94 93.80 1.88
CA LYS A 529 -3.30 95.12 2.42
C LYS A 529 -2.72 96.23 1.57
N LEU A 530 -3.30 96.37 0.37
CA LEU A 530 -2.95 97.39 -0.58
C LEU A 530 -3.27 98.78 -0.02
N GLY A 531 -2.46 99.74 -0.40
CA GLY A 531 -2.63 101.15 -0.09
C GLY A 531 -2.03 102.00 -1.19
N ALA A 532 -2.34 103.29 -1.13
CA ALA A 532 -1.86 104.26 -2.08
C ALA A 532 -0.38 104.59 -1.84
N CYS A 533 0.45 104.37 -2.85
CA CYS A 533 1.83 104.80 -2.89
C CYS A 533 2.00 105.88 -3.96
N CYS A 534 2.51 107.05 -3.58
CA CYS A 534 2.81 108.13 -4.51
C CYS A 534 4.28 108.04 -4.95
N VAL A 535 4.51 107.65 -6.20
CA VAL A 535 5.84 107.61 -6.84
C VAL A 535 5.87 108.64 -7.95
N ARG A 536 6.57 109.76 -7.74
CA ARG A 536 6.68 110.87 -8.72
C ARG A 536 5.30 111.26 -9.28
N ASP A 537 4.41 111.64 -8.36
CA ASP A 537 3.09 112.21 -8.65
C ASP A 537 2.08 111.23 -9.27
N VAL A 538 2.49 109.99 -9.54
CA VAL A 538 1.61 108.88 -9.92
C VAL A 538 1.30 108.06 -8.68
N CYS A 539 0.03 107.96 -8.34
CA CYS A 539 -0.42 106.99 -7.34
C CYS A 539 -0.48 105.58 -7.96
N VAL A 540 0.17 104.62 -7.30
CA VAL A 540 0.03 103.19 -7.57
C VAL A 540 -0.49 102.48 -6.32
N GLN A 541 -1.49 101.62 -6.49
CA GLN A 541 -1.96 100.76 -5.40
C GLN A 541 -0.99 99.59 -5.26
N THR A 542 -0.34 99.47 -4.11
CA THR A 542 0.71 98.48 -3.86
C THR A 542 0.82 98.19 -2.36
N THR A 543 1.80 97.40 -1.93
CA THR A 543 2.10 97.17 -0.51
C THR A 543 3.06 98.24 0.04
N THR A 544 3.13 98.39 1.37
CA THR A 544 4.07 99.32 2.01
C THR A 544 5.52 99.06 1.57
N ASP A 545 5.94 97.80 1.62
CA ASP A 545 7.32 97.38 1.33
C ASP A 545 7.73 97.74 -0.11
N SER A 546 6.85 97.46 -1.09
CA SER A 546 7.07 97.82 -2.49
C SER A 546 7.00 99.33 -2.74
N CYS A 547 6.30 100.09 -1.90
CA CYS A 547 6.31 101.55 -1.95
C CYS A 547 7.65 102.13 -1.49
N GLU A 548 8.18 101.62 -0.38
CA GLU A 548 9.48 102.02 0.17
C GLU A 548 10.63 101.66 -0.79
N GLU A 549 10.61 100.47 -1.39
CA GLU A 549 11.60 100.05 -2.40
C GLU A 549 11.56 100.93 -3.66
N ALA A 550 10.37 101.37 -4.09
CA ALA A 550 10.20 102.31 -5.20
C ALA A 550 10.63 103.76 -4.87
N GLY A 551 11.00 104.05 -3.62
CA GLY A 551 11.27 105.41 -3.14
C GLY A 551 10.03 106.31 -3.14
N GLY A 552 8.83 105.71 -3.04
CA GLY A 552 7.56 106.42 -3.00
C GLY A 552 7.17 106.87 -1.58
N THR A 553 6.19 107.77 -1.51
CA THR A 553 5.55 108.17 -0.26
C THR A 553 4.30 107.32 -0.04
N TRP A 554 4.27 106.56 1.05
CA TRP A 554 3.09 105.78 1.46
C TRP A 554 2.01 106.68 2.07
N MET A 555 0.81 106.64 1.51
CA MET A 555 -0.30 107.52 1.89
C MET A 555 -1.25 106.89 2.92
N GLY A 556 -1.28 105.55 3.01
CA GLY A 556 -2.06 104.84 4.02
C GLY A 556 -2.54 103.46 3.58
N LEU A 557 -2.62 102.55 4.56
CA LEU A 557 -3.15 101.19 4.39
C LEU A 557 -4.64 101.25 4.04
N GLY A 558 -5.07 100.56 2.98
CA GLY A 558 -6.46 100.54 2.52
C GLY A 558 -6.94 101.83 1.85
N LEU A 559 -6.09 102.86 1.70
CA LEU A 559 -6.43 104.07 0.94
C LEU A 559 -6.32 103.77 -0.56
N PRO A 560 -7.40 103.86 -1.36
CA PRO A 560 -7.32 103.67 -2.80
C PRO A 560 -6.75 104.91 -3.50
N CYS A 561 -6.16 104.72 -4.68
CA CYS A 561 -5.45 105.80 -5.37
C CYS A 561 -6.32 106.93 -5.93
N ASP A 562 -7.63 106.72 -6.04
CA ASP A 562 -8.61 107.77 -6.36
C ASP A 562 -8.93 108.69 -5.16
N GLN A 563 -8.50 108.31 -3.95
CA GLN A 563 -8.68 109.05 -2.70
C GLN A 563 -7.35 109.55 -2.11
N ALA A 564 -6.21 109.24 -2.75
CA ALA A 564 -4.89 109.66 -2.32
C ALA A 564 -4.45 110.92 -3.06
N ASP A 565 -4.36 112.03 -2.32
CA ASP A 565 -3.90 113.31 -2.84
C ASP A 565 -2.36 113.32 -2.84
N CYS A 566 -1.75 112.82 -3.92
CA CYS A 566 -0.30 112.84 -4.07
C CYS A 566 0.22 114.29 -4.09
N PRO A 567 1.29 114.63 -3.33
CA PRO A 567 1.83 115.98 -3.34
C PRO A 567 2.18 116.42 -4.75
N GLU A 568 1.64 117.55 -5.22
CA GLU A 568 1.97 118.10 -6.54
C GLU A 568 3.49 118.39 -6.59
N PRO A 569 4.19 118.00 -7.67
CA PRO A 569 5.64 118.15 -7.72
C PRO A 569 5.99 119.62 -7.71
N CYS A 570 6.86 120.03 -6.79
CA CYS A 570 7.37 121.38 -6.82
C CYS A 570 8.35 121.53 -7.99
N VAL A 571 7.86 121.79 -9.20
CA VAL A 571 8.66 121.88 -10.44
C VAL A 571 9.77 122.95 -10.44
N PHE A 572 9.82 123.76 -9.38
CA PHE A 572 10.85 124.78 -9.13
C PHE A 572 11.94 124.30 -8.15
N ASP A 573 11.71 123.21 -7.42
CA ASP A 573 12.72 122.46 -6.66
C ASP A 573 13.37 121.45 -7.61
N VAL A 574 14.44 121.88 -8.27
CA VAL A 574 15.17 121.10 -9.28
C VAL A 574 16.24 120.23 -8.62
N THR A 575 16.55 120.48 -7.35
CA THR A 575 17.46 119.64 -6.56
C THR A 575 16.76 118.48 -5.84
N GLY A 576 15.44 118.57 -5.64
CA GLY A 576 14.64 117.60 -4.89
C GLY A 576 14.87 117.69 -3.39
N ASP A 577 15.28 118.86 -2.86
CA ASP A 577 15.60 119.06 -1.44
C ASP A 577 14.39 119.49 -0.58
N GLY A 578 13.24 119.71 -1.22
CA GLY A 578 11.97 120.14 -0.63
C GLY A 578 11.82 121.66 -0.50
N VAL A 579 12.79 122.47 -0.95
CA VAL A 579 12.82 123.93 -0.71
C VAL A 579 13.30 124.69 -1.94
N VAL A 580 12.40 125.36 -2.67
CA VAL A 580 12.77 126.24 -3.79
C VAL A 580 13.70 127.38 -3.32
N ASN A 581 15.00 127.26 -3.59
CA ASN A 581 16.03 128.15 -3.08
C ASN A 581 17.12 128.46 -4.13
N PHE A 582 18.25 129.03 -3.70
CA PHE A 582 19.35 129.37 -4.61
C PHE A 582 20.02 128.14 -5.22
N SER A 583 19.97 126.99 -4.53
CA SER A 583 20.50 125.71 -5.00
C SER A 583 19.81 125.23 -6.29
N ASP A 584 18.49 125.38 -6.40
CA ASP A 584 17.71 125.00 -7.59
C ASP A 584 18.02 125.87 -8.79
N LEU A 585 18.09 127.19 -8.56
CA LEU A 585 18.51 128.12 -9.59
C LEU A 585 19.93 127.79 -10.09
N LEU A 586 20.83 127.39 -9.17
CA LEU A 586 22.17 126.95 -9.54
C LEU A 586 22.16 125.62 -10.32
N ALA A 587 21.30 124.66 -9.96
CA ALA A 587 21.14 123.40 -10.69
C ALA A 587 20.63 123.62 -12.12
N ILE A 588 19.66 124.53 -12.31
CA ILE A 588 19.17 124.94 -13.63
C ILE A 588 20.29 125.63 -14.43
N ILE A 589 21.05 126.56 -13.81
CA ILE A 589 22.13 127.29 -14.48
C ILE A 589 23.30 126.36 -14.87
N ASN A 590 23.70 125.44 -13.99
CA ASN A 590 24.79 124.49 -14.25
C ASN A 590 24.51 123.58 -15.45
N ASN A 591 23.23 123.28 -15.69
CA ASN A 591 22.78 122.45 -16.80
C ASN A 591 22.29 123.27 -18.02
N TRP A 592 22.41 124.61 -17.98
CA TRP A 592 21.84 125.48 -19.01
C TRP A 592 22.57 125.33 -20.35
N GLY A 593 21.84 124.91 -21.38
CA GLY A 593 22.40 124.68 -22.71
C GLY A 593 23.11 123.33 -22.87
N LEU A 594 23.00 122.41 -21.89
CA LEU A 594 23.28 121.00 -22.15
C LEU A 594 22.30 120.46 -23.20
N VAL A 595 22.82 119.68 -24.14
CA VAL A 595 22.02 118.93 -25.11
C VAL A 595 21.93 117.50 -24.61
N CYS A 596 20.73 117.08 -24.20
CA CYS A 596 20.46 115.69 -23.88
C CYS A 596 20.50 114.84 -25.19
N PRO A 597 21.14 113.66 -25.18
CA PRO A 597 21.05 112.70 -26.28
C PRO A 597 19.62 112.16 -26.51
#